data_AF-A0A1W9LDT2-F1
#
_entry.id   AF-A0A1W9LDT2-F1
#
_cell.length_a   1.000
_cell.length_b   1.000
_cell.length_c   1.000
_cell.angle_alpha   90.00
_cell.angle_beta   90.00
_cell.angle_gamma   90.00
#
_symmetry.space_group_name_H-M   'P 1'
#
loop_
_entity.id
_entity.type
_entity.pdbx_description
1 polymer ?
#
loop_
_entity_poly.entity_id
_entity_poly.type
_entity_poly.pdbx_seq_one_letter_code
_entity_poly.pdbx_strand_id
1 'polypeptide(L)' 'MQPSGIKIVGRRPPRAAADPAEFRARAQRLQEHADRLNPYPKPRGFVFCARTWADYEAWRTSQPNPRLW' A
#
# COMPACT_ATOMS: atom_id res chain seq x y z
N MET A 1 30.96 -21.56 20.22
CA MET A 1 30.52 -20.68 19.13
C MET A 1 29.10 -20.20 19.49
N GLN A 2 28.96 -18.98 20.02
CA GLN A 2 27.66 -18.44 20.45
C GLN A 2 26.89 -17.93 19.20
N PRO A 3 25.59 -18.21 19.05
CA PRO A 3 24.82 -17.65 17.94
C PRO A 3 24.73 -16.13 18.11
N SER A 4 25.14 -15.40 17.07
CA SER A 4 25.07 -13.94 17.01
C SER A 4 23.61 -13.49 17.15
N GLY A 5 23.27 -12.95 18.32
CA GLY A 5 21.96 -12.39 18.61
C GLY A 5 21.62 -11.27 17.63
N ILE A 6 20.44 -11.37 17.00
CA ILE A 6 19.91 -10.36 16.07
C ILE A 6 19.89 -9.00 16.78
N LYS A 7 20.66 -8.04 16.28
CA LYS A 7 20.62 -6.64 16.73
C LYS A 7 19.35 -6.00 16.17
N ILE A 8 18.30 -5.96 16.97
CA ILE A 8 17.08 -5.21 16.61
C ILE A 8 17.40 -3.72 16.73
N VAL A 9 17.54 -3.05 15.59
CA VAL A 9 17.81 -1.61 15.53
C VAL A 9 16.48 -0.87 15.48
N GLY A 10 16.14 -0.18 16.57
CA GLY A 10 14.93 0.63 16.68
C GLY A 10 14.10 0.33 17.94
N ARG A 11 13.61 1.37 18.61
CA ARG A 11 12.64 1.19 19.70
C ARG A 11 11.34 0.69 19.08
N ARG A 12 11.00 -0.59 19.33
CA ARG A 12 9.64 -1.08 19.08
C ARG A 12 8.68 -0.19 19.89
N PRO A 13 7.76 0.54 19.26
CA PRO A 13 6.81 1.33 20.02
C PRO A 13 6.05 0.39 20.96
N PRO A 14 5.78 0.81 22.20
CA PRO A 14 5.06 -0.03 23.15
C PRO A 14 3.76 -0.49 22.50
N ARG A 15 3.50 -1.79 22.58
CA ARG A 15 2.28 -2.43 22.06
C ARG A 15 1.01 -1.96 22.79
N ALA A 16 1.17 -1.17 23.85
CA ALA A 16 0.13 -0.70 24.73
C ALA A 16 -0.25 0.75 24.39
N ALA A 17 -1.56 0.97 24.22
CA ALA A 17 -2.26 2.25 24.23
C ALA A 17 -2.16 3.18 23.00
N ALA A 18 -1.82 2.68 21.81
CA ALA A 18 -2.04 3.47 20.59
C ALA A 18 -3.49 3.25 20.10
N ASP A 19 -4.26 4.34 20.06
CA ASP A 19 -5.61 4.39 19.49
C ASP A 19 -5.57 3.97 18.00
N PRO A 20 -6.51 3.15 17.50
CA PRO A 20 -6.68 2.92 16.06
C PRO A 20 -6.54 4.18 15.18
N ALA A 21 -6.99 5.35 15.67
CA ALA A 21 -6.81 6.61 14.97
C ALA A 21 -5.34 7.02 14.82
N GLU A 22 -4.51 6.84 15.85
CA GLU A 22 -3.08 7.11 15.81
C GLU A 22 -2.34 6.20 14.82
N PHE A 23 -2.74 4.93 14.75
CA PHE A 23 -2.18 4.00 13.76
C PHE A 23 -2.53 4.41 12.34
N ARG A 24 -3.78 4.85 12.10
CA ARG A 24 -4.21 5.36 10.79
C ARG A 24 -3.42 6.61 10.40
N ALA A 25 -3.26 7.56 11.32
CA ALA A 25 -2.48 8.78 11.08
C ALA A 25 -1.00 8.47 10.79
N ARG A 26 -0.42 7.49 11.51
CA ARG A 26 0.95 7.02 11.24
C ARG A 26 1.07 6.36 9.86
N ALA A 27 0.11 5.52 9.47
CA ALA A 27 0.09 4.89 8.17
C ALA A 27 -0.02 5.92 7.03
N GLN A 28 -0.87 6.94 7.19
CA GLN A 28 -1.00 8.04 6.22
C GLN A 28 0.31 8.80 6.03
N ARG A 29 0.97 9.21 7.13
CA ARG A 29 2.28 9.89 7.04
C ARG A 29 3.34 9.03 6.35
N LEU A 30 3.39 7.73 6.66
CA LEU A 30 4.31 6.81 6.00
C LEU A 30 4.04 6.69 4.50
N GLN A 31 2.76 6.61 4.12
CA GLN A 31 2.36 6.58 2.72
C GLN A 31 2.77 7.88 2.00
N GLU A 32 2.50 9.04 2.58
CA GLU A 32 2.91 10.34 2.01
C GLU A 32 4.43 10.44 1.82
N HIS A 33 5.22 9.94 2.77
CA HIS A 33 6.68 9.91 2.65
C HIS A 33 7.13 8.96 1.54
N ALA A 34 6.51 7.78 1.44
CA ALA A 34 6.79 6.83 0.37
C ALA A 34 6.42 7.40 -1.00
N ASP A 35 5.27 8.08 -1.11
CA ASP A 35 4.79 8.69 -2.34
C ASP A 35 5.70 9.82 -2.83
N ARG A 36 6.28 10.62 -1.92
CA ARG A 36 7.28 11.64 -2.28
C ARG A 36 8.56 11.06 -2.85
N LEU A 37 8.96 9.88 -2.36
CA LEU A 37 10.17 9.19 -2.82
C LEU A 37 9.90 8.29 -4.03
N ASN A 38 8.63 8.09 -4.41
CA ASN A 38 8.26 7.23 -5.51
C ASN A 38 8.54 7.95 -6.84
N PRO A 39 9.52 7.49 -7.65
CA PRO A 39 9.80 8.09 -8.96
C PRO A 39 8.65 7.88 -9.97
N TYR A 40 7.65 7.07 -9.62
CA TYR A 40 6.44 6.81 -10.41
C TYR A 40 5.20 7.16 -9.57
N PRO A 41 4.81 8.44 -9.48
CA PRO A 41 3.75 8.92 -8.56
C PRO A 41 2.36 8.38 -8.88
N LYS A 42 2.17 7.78 -10.05
CA LYS A 42 0.99 6.99 -10.38
C LYS A 42 1.34 5.53 -10.11
N PRO A 43 0.54 4.77 -9.32
CA PRO A 43 0.58 3.33 -9.47
C PRO A 43 0.43 3.07 -10.97
N ARG A 44 1.34 2.30 -11.57
CA ARG A 44 1.11 1.79 -12.92
C ARG A 44 -0.28 1.17 -12.83
N GLY A 45 -1.25 1.79 -13.51
CA GLY A 45 -2.66 1.43 -13.34
C GLY A 45 -2.80 -0.07 -13.46
N PHE A 46 -3.79 -0.65 -12.79
CA PHE A 46 -4.10 -2.05 -13.01
C PHE A 46 -4.38 -2.24 -14.51
N VAL A 47 -3.47 -2.92 -15.22
CA VAL A 47 -3.62 -3.17 -16.65
C VAL A 47 -4.46 -4.43 -16.81
N PHE A 48 -5.73 -4.26 -17.17
CA PHE A 48 -6.59 -5.36 -17.56
C PHE A 48 -6.47 -5.60 -19.08
N CYS A 49 -5.91 -6.75 -19.45
CA CYS A 49 -5.89 -7.20 -20.85
C CYS A 49 -7.10 -8.10 -21.13
N ALA A 50 -8.04 -7.58 -21.90
CA ALA A 50 -9.21 -8.33 -22.36
C ALA A 50 -8.97 -8.88 -23.78
N ARG A 51 -9.64 -9.99 -24.14
CA ARG A 51 -9.55 -10.55 -25.50
C ARG A 51 -10.32 -9.70 -26.52
N THR A 52 -11.39 -9.05 -26.07
CA THR A 52 -12.23 -8.17 -26.88
C THR A 52 -12.55 -6.89 -26.13
N TRP A 53 -12.99 -5.85 -26.85
CA TRP A 53 -13.44 -4.60 -26.25
C TRP A 53 -14.66 -4.79 -25.34
N ALA A 54 -15.59 -5.68 -25.72
CA ALA A 54 -16.79 -5.97 -24.93
C ALA A 54 -16.46 -6.58 -23.56
N ASP A 55 -15.46 -7.48 -23.50
CA ASP A 55 -14.97 -8.05 -22.25
C ASP A 55 -14.35 -6.99 -21.34
N TYR A 56 -13.64 -6.02 -21.92
CA TYR A 56 -13.09 -4.87 -21.19
C TYR A 56 -14.20 -3.99 -20.60
N GLU A 57 -15.25 -3.68 -21.36
CA GLU A 57 -16.36 -2.86 -20.87
C GLU A 57 -17.17 -3.55 -19.76
N ALA A 58 -17.43 -4.85 -19.90
CA ALA A 58 -18.08 -5.65 -18.86
C ALA A 58 -17.25 -5.65 -17.57
N TRP A 59 -15.93 -5.82 -17.70
CA TRP A 59 -15.03 -5.73 -16.56
C TRP A 59 -15.03 -4.32 -15.94
N ARG A 60 -14.90 -3.25 -16.74
CA ARG A 60 -14.87 -1.85 -16.28
C ARG A 60 -16.14 -1.48 -15.51
N THR A 61 -17.30 -1.85 -16.04
CA THR A 61 -18.60 -1.55 -15.42
C THR A 61 -18.85 -2.34 -14.14
N SER A 62 -18.22 -3.52 -13.99
CA SER A 62 -18.29 -4.31 -12.76
C SER A 62 -17.39 -3.82 -11.62
N GLN A 63 -16.44 -2.91 -11.88
CA GLN A 63 -15.53 -2.42 -10.84
C GLN A 63 -16.18 -1.31 -9.99
N PRO A 64 -16.35 -1.51 -8.67
CA PRO A 64 -16.90 -0.47 -7.78
C PRO A 64 -15.88 0.63 -7.44
N ASN A 65 -14.59 0.37 -7.69
CA ASN A 65 -13.51 1.29 -7.38
C ASN A 65 -13.10 2.04 -8.65
N PRO A 66 -13.29 3.37 -8.70
CA PRO A 66 -12.98 4.14 -9.90
C PRO A 66 -11.47 4.30 -10.17
N ARG A 67 -10.60 3.80 -9.30
CA ARG A 67 -9.14 3.83 -9.45
C ARG A 67 -8.56 2.63 -10.21
N LEU A 68 -9.41 1.69 -10.62
CA LEU A 68 -9.00 0.49 -11.36
C LEU A 68 -9.11 0.66 -12.88
N TRP A 69 -9.65 1.78 -13.38
CA TRP A 69 -9.69 2.13 -14.81
C TRP A 69 -8.85 3.37 -15.12
#